data_AF-A0A4U9DAD5-F1
#
_entry.id   AF-A0A4U9DAD5-F1
#
_cell.length_a   1.000
_cell.length_b   1.000
_cell.length_c   1.000
_cell.angle_alpha   90.00
_cell.angle_beta   90.00
_cell.angle_gamma   90.00
#
_symmetry.space_group_name_H-M   'P 1'
#
loop_
_entity.id
_entity.type
_entity.pdbx_description
1 polymer ?
#
loop_
_entity_poly.entity_id
_entity_poly.type
_entity_poly.pdbx_seq_one_letter_code
_entity_poly.pdbx_strand_id
1 'polypeptide(L)'
;MITPGFILLVFVVIFPILFGFAIAFTNYNLYHTPPAKLVDWVGLKNFINIFTLSIWRSTFFDVLQWTVVWTLLATTLQCTVGVLLAILVNQKDLRFKPMIPHHFHSAVGGAGLRHHSGVCGNV
;
A
#
# COMPACT_ATOMS: atom_id res chain seq x y z
N MET A 1 -12.37 19.44 4.02
CA MET A 1 -13.43 18.47 3.62
C MET A 1 -12.83 17.08 3.43
N ILE A 2 -12.26 16.48 4.48
CA ILE A 2 -11.65 15.12 4.45
C ILE A 2 -12.59 14.08 5.08
N THR A 3 -13.58 14.55 5.84
CA THR A 3 -14.52 13.75 6.64
C THR A 3 -15.21 12.60 5.88
N PRO A 4 -15.76 12.78 4.66
CA PRO A 4 -16.45 11.68 3.97
C PRO A 4 -15.47 10.60 3.46
N GLY A 5 -14.29 11.00 2.99
CA GLY A 5 -13.26 10.05 2.55
C GLY A 5 -12.66 9.25 3.70
N PHE A 6 -12.47 9.89 4.86
CA PHE A 6 -11.94 9.24 6.07
C PHE A 6 -12.89 8.15 6.62
N ILE A 7 -14.19 8.44 6.67
CA ILE A 7 -15.20 7.48 7.15
C ILE A 7 -15.28 6.25 6.24
N LEU A 8 -15.25 6.47 4.92
CA LEU A 8 -15.25 5.38 3.95
C LEU A 8 -13.98 4.51 4.05
N LEU A 9 -12.81 5.13 4.16
CA LEU A 9 -11.54 4.43 4.33
C LEU A 9 -11.55 3.54 5.58
N VAL A 10 -12.00 4.09 6.71
CA VAL A 10 -12.08 3.36 7.98
C VAL A 10 -13.02 2.16 7.84
N PHE A 11 -14.19 2.31 7.23
CA PHE A 11 -15.12 1.20 7.02
C PHE A 11 -14.52 0.09 6.14
N VAL A 12 -13.90 0.45 5.01
CA VAL A 12 -13.30 -0.50 4.06
C VAL A 12 -12.12 -1.26 4.64
N VAL A 13 -11.35 -0.65 5.56
CA VAL A 13 -10.20 -1.31 6.21
C VAL A 13 -10.64 -2.13 7.42
N ILE A 14 -11.49 -1.58 8.29
CA ILE A 14 -11.89 -2.25 9.54
C ILE A 14 -12.76 -3.49 9.26
N PHE A 15 -13.69 -3.41 8.32
CA PHE A 15 -14.61 -4.51 8.01
C PHE A 15 -13.89 -5.83 7.64
N PRO A 16 -12.95 -5.87 6.66
CA PRO A 16 -12.25 -7.11 6.32
C PRO A 16 -11.32 -7.59 7.45
N ILE A 17 -10.78 -6.68 8.27
CA ILE A 17 -9.94 -7.06 9.42
C ILE A 17 -10.78 -7.79 10.47
N LEU A 18 -11.97 -7.28 10.81
CA LEU A 18 -12.89 -7.93 11.73
C LEU A 18 -13.31 -9.31 11.23
N PHE A 19 -13.60 -9.43 9.93
CA PHE A 19 -13.96 -10.71 9.32
C PHE A 19 -12.81 -11.71 9.33
N GLY A 20 -11.58 -11.27 8.99
CA GLY A 20 -10.38 -12.10 9.06
C GLY A 20 -10.09 -12.58 10.49
N PHE A 21 -10.28 -11.71 11.49
CA PHE A 21 -10.17 -12.08 12.90
C PHE A 21 -11.23 -13.13 13.27
N ALA A 22 -12.50 -12.95 12.89
CA ALA A 22 -13.56 -13.93 13.17
C ALA A 22 -13.26 -15.32 12.58
N ILE A 23 -12.70 -15.39 11.37
CA ILE A 23 -12.27 -16.65 10.75
C ILE A 23 -11.13 -17.31 11.52
N ALA A 24 -10.18 -16.54 12.06
CA ALA A 24 -9.07 -17.09 12.83
C ALA A 24 -9.52 -17.88 14.08
N PHE A 25 -10.64 -17.51 14.69
CA PHE A 25 -11.25 -18.23 15.84
C PHE A 25 -12.25 -19.32 15.42
N THR A 26 -12.53 -19.46 14.12
CA THR A 26 -13.50 -20.42 13.56
C THR A 26 -12.79 -21.63 12.95
N ASN A 27 -13.39 -22.82 13.02
CA ASN A 27 -12.82 -24.04 12.45
C ASN A 27 -12.95 -24.10 10.92
N TYR A 28 -11.87 -23.78 10.19
CA TYR A 28 -11.78 -24.05 8.75
C TYR A 28 -10.92 -25.30 8.50
N ASN A 29 -11.57 -26.47 8.49
CA ASN A 29 -10.88 -27.75 8.21
C ASN A 29 -11.23 -28.22 6.79
N LEU A 30 -10.21 -28.61 6.01
CA LEU A 30 -10.34 -29.02 4.60
C LEU A 30 -11.29 -30.21 4.37
N TYR A 31 -11.57 -31.01 5.42
CA TYR A 31 -12.49 -32.15 5.39
C TYR A 31 -13.83 -31.89 6.13
N HIS A 32 -14.03 -30.70 6.70
CA HIS A 32 -15.29 -30.27 7.33
C HIS A 32 -16.00 -29.22 6.44
N THR A 33 -16.28 -29.58 5.19
CA THR A 33 -17.23 -28.87 4.34
C THR A 33 -18.63 -29.38 4.68
N PRO A 34 -19.53 -28.57 5.24
CA PRO A 34 -20.84 -29.07 5.65
C PRO A 34 -21.80 -29.12 4.46
N PRO A 35 -22.60 -30.20 4.36
CA PRO A 35 -24.04 -30.03 4.25
C PRO A 35 -24.67 -29.74 5.63
N ALA A 36 -23.99 -29.92 6.78
CA ALA A 36 -24.66 -29.83 8.09
C ALA A 36 -23.84 -29.56 9.38
N LYS A 37 -22.86 -28.64 9.44
CA LYS A 37 -22.26 -28.23 10.73
C LYS A 37 -21.98 -26.72 10.80
N LEU A 38 -22.51 -26.13 11.87
CA LEU A 38 -22.40 -24.71 12.21
C LEU A 38 -20.94 -24.38 12.58
N VAL A 39 -20.58 -23.11 12.37
CA VAL A 39 -19.34 -22.46 12.85
C VAL A 39 -19.00 -22.92 14.27
N ASP A 40 -18.06 -23.85 14.40
CA ASP A 40 -17.51 -24.23 15.70
C ASP A 40 -16.45 -23.20 16.10
N TRP A 41 -16.71 -22.50 17.20
CA TRP A 41 -15.80 -21.52 17.77
C TRP A 41 -14.68 -22.25 18.52
N VAL A 42 -13.50 -22.34 17.92
CA VAL A 42 -12.38 -23.19 18.41
C VAL A 42 -11.41 -22.40 19.30
N GLY A 43 -11.65 -21.10 19.49
CA GLY A 43 -10.85 -20.25 20.37
C GLY A 43 -9.38 -20.20 19.91
N LEU A 44 -8.48 -20.69 20.78
CA LEU A 44 -7.03 -20.64 20.56
C LEU A 44 -6.44 -21.86 19.83
N LYS A 45 -7.25 -22.87 19.52
CA LYS A 45 -6.73 -24.14 18.97
C LYS A 45 -6.08 -23.97 17.59
N ASN A 46 -6.61 -23.06 16.76
CA ASN A 46 -6.01 -22.74 15.45
C ASN A 46 -4.60 -22.17 15.58
N PHE A 47 -4.35 -21.32 16.59
CA PHE A 47 -3.03 -20.76 16.86
C PHE A 47 -2.04 -21.85 17.31
N ILE A 48 -2.48 -22.75 18.20
CA ILE A 48 -1.64 -23.88 18.65
C ILE A 48 -1.32 -24.82 17.48
N ASN A 49 -2.29 -25.08 16.60
CA ASN A 49 -2.12 -25.96 15.44
C ASN A 49 -1.03 -25.48 14.47
N ILE A 50 -0.80 -24.17 14.35
CA ILE A 50 0.27 -23.61 13.51
C ILE A 50 1.66 -24.01 14.05
N PHE A 51 1.82 -24.09 15.37
CA PHE A 51 3.10 -24.45 16.00
C PHE A 51 3.30 -25.96 16.15
N THR A 52 2.23 -26.75 16.29
CA THR A 52 2.31 -28.21 16.47
C THR A 52 2.43 -28.97 15.16
N LEU A 53 1.80 -28.49 14.08
CA LEU A 53 1.87 -29.12 12.77
C LEU A 53 3.14 -28.69 12.04
N SER A 54 4.02 -29.65 11.74
CA SER A 54 5.33 -29.40 11.13
C SER A 54 5.25 -28.61 9.82
N ILE A 55 4.21 -28.83 9.01
CA ILE A 55 4.04 -28.14 7.72
C ILE A 55 3.75 -26.65 7.92
N TRP A 56 2.84 -26.30 8.83
CA TRP A 56 2.46 -24.92 9.13
C TRP A 56 3.59 -24.17 9.82
N ARG A 57 4.32 -24.85 10.71
CA ARG A 57 5.50 -24.29 11.37
C ARG A 57 6.59 -23.92 10.36
N SER A 58 6.92 -24.81 9.42
CA SER A 58 7.92 -24.52 8.37
C SER A 58 7.51 -23.28 7.58
N THR A 59 6.29 -23.27 7.04
CA THR A 59 5.80 -22.15 6.23
C THR A 59 5.81 -20.83 7.00
N PHE A 60 5.45 -20.83 8.29
CA PHE A 60 5.50 -19.63 9.11
C PHE A 60 6.92 -19.06 9.20
N PHE A 61 7.91 -19.90 9.50
CA PHE A 61 9.32 -19.47 9.59
C PHE A 61 9.91 -19.10 8.24
N ASP A 62 9.55 -19.83 7.16
CA ASP A 62 9.99 -19.55 5.80
C ASP A 62 9.53 -18.15 5.36
N VAL A 63 8.25 -17.82 5.58
CA VAL A 63 7.69 -16.50 5.24
C VAL A 63 8.24 -15.41 6.16
N LEU A 64 8.37 -15.66 7.47
CA LEU A 64 8.92 -14.68 8.41
C LEU A 64 10.36 -14.31 8.06
N GLN A 65 11.21 -15.31 7.84
CA GLN A 65 12.60 -15.07 7.45
C GLN A 65 12.67 -14.34 6.11
N TRP A 66 11.83 -14.72 5.14
CA TRP A 66 11.74 -14.03 3.85
C TRP A 66 11.35 -12.56 4.02
N THR A 67 10.32 -12.25 4.80
CA THR A 67 9.88 -10.87 5.05
C THR A 67 10.97 -10.07 5.75
N VAL A 68 11.59 -10.61 6.80
CA VAL A 68 12.63 -9.87 7.54
C VAL A 68 13.85 -9.59 6.67
N VAL A 69 14.38 -10.62 6.00
CA VAL A 69 15.56 -10.46 5.11
C VAL A 69 15.24 -9.50 3.98
N TRP A 70 14.09 -9.65 3.33
CA TRP A 70 13.69 -8.77 2.23
C TRP A 70 13.44 -7.34 2.68
N THR A 71 12.73 -7.10 3.78
CA THR A 71 12.48 -5.74 4.28
C THR A 71 13.77 -5.05 4.68
N LEU A 72 14.68 -5.74 5.39
CA LEU A 72 15.97 -5.15 5.75
C LEU A 72 16.80 -4.80 4.51
N LEU A 73 16.89 -5.72 3.53
CA LEU A 73 17.61 -5.47 2.28
C LEU A 73 16.95 -4.35 1.44
N ALA A 74 15.62 -4.36 1.31
CA ALA A 74 14.88 -3.37 0.55
C ALA A 74 14.97 -1.98 1.18
N THR A 75 14.77 -1.86 2.50
CA THR A 75 14.84 -0.57 3.21
C THR A 75 16.27 -0.02 3.20
N THR A 76 17.29 -0.85 3.44
CA THR A 76 18.69 -0.38 3.39
C THR A 76 19.09 0.08 1.99
N LEU A 77 18.69 -0.66 0.96
CA LEU A 77 18.92 -0.27 -0.43
C LEU A 77 18.20 1.03 -0.77
N GLN A 78 16.91 1.15 -0.41
CA GLN A 78 16.10 2.33 -0.67
C GLN A 78 16.67 3.57 0.04
N CYS A 79 17.06 3.45 1.31
CA CYS A 79 17.69 4.54 2.06
C CYS A 79 19.04 4.93 1.43
N THR A 80 19.87 3.95 1.07
CA THR A 80 21.19 4.19 0.46
C THR A 80 21.04 4.90 -0.88
N VAL A 81 20.17 4.41 -1.76
CA VAL A 81 19.90 5.02 -3.07
C VAL A 81 19.31 6.43 -2.90
N GLY A 82 18.38 6.63 -1.97
CA GLY A 82 17.80 7.96 -1.70
C GLY A 82 18.84 8.98 -1.24
N VAL A 83 19.75 8.59 -0.33
CA VAL A 83 20.82 9.46 0.16
C VAL A 83 21.89 9.70 -0.91
N LEU A 84 22.30 8.65 -1.64
CA LEU A 84 23.25 8.79 -2.75
C LEU A 84 22.71 9.74 -3.83
N LEU A 85 21.43 9.60 -4.20
CA LEU A 85 20.78 10.49 -5.16
C LEU A 85 20.72 11.93 -4.64
N ALA A 86 20.42 12.15 -3.36
CA ALA A 86 20.41 13.47 -2.76
C ALA A 86 21.80 14.13 -2.77
N ILE A 87 22.86 13.38 -2.45
CA ILE A 87 24.26 13.87 -2.49
C ILE A 87 24.67 14.19 -3.93
N LEU A 88 24.32 13.31 -4.88
CA LEU A 88 24.61 13.50 -6.30
C LEU A 88 23.94 14.79 -6.82
N VAL A 89 22.65 14.98 -6.56
CA VAL A 89 21.89 16.19 -6.93
C VAL A 89 22.39 17.46 -6.22
N ASN A 90 22.93 17.34 -5.01
CA ASN A 90 23.51 18.48 -4.28
C ASN A 90 24.84 18.97 -4.89
N GLN A 91 25.48 18.19 -5.77
CA GLN A 91 26.62 18.67 -6.53
C GLN A 91 26.17 19.63 -7.63
N LYS A 92 26.69 20.86 -7.56
CA LYS A 92 26.35 22.04 -8.38
C LYS A 92 26.57 21.85 -9.89
N ASP A 93 27.29 20.79 -10.29
CA ASP A 93 27.76 20.54 -11.65
C ASP A 93 26.90 19.55 -12.46
N LEU A 94 25.84 18.98 -11.88
CA LEU A 94 24.89 18.19 -12.66
C LEU A 94 23.92 19.12 -13.41
N ARG A 95 24.35 19.47 -14.63
CA ARG A 95 23.66 20.24 -15.69
C ARG A 95 22.34 19.58 -16.19
N PHE A 96 21.54 18.97 -15.31
CA PHE A 96 20.19 18.46 -15.63
C PHE A 96 19.06 19.19 -14.90
N LYS A 97 19.31 20.41 -14.42
CA LYS A 97 18.30 21.48 -14.50
C LYS A 97 18.26 21.89 -15.98
N PRO A 98 17.23 21.64 -16.81
CA PRO A 98 15.82 21.33 -16.51
C PRO A 98 15.19 20.32 -17.53
N MET A 99 15.19 19.00 -17.31
CA MET A 99 14.39 18.12 -18.21
C MET A 99 12.93 17.99 -17.76
N ILE A 100 12.64 18.28 -16.49
CA ILE A 100 11.30 18.17 -15.89
C ILE A 100 10.37 19.36 -16.26
N PRO A 101 10.82 20.59 -16.54
CA PRO A 101 9.88 21.68 -16.91
C PRO A 101 9.32 21.59 -18.33
N HIS A 102 10.03 20.97 -19.29
CA HIS A 102 9.63 21.07 -20.70
C HIS A 102 8.53 20.07 -21.10
N HIS A 103 8.42 18.94 -20.41
CA HIS A 103 7.43 17.91 -20.73
C HIS A 103 6.10 18.12 -19.98
N PHE A 104 6.09 18.86 -18.86
CA PHE A 104 4.88 19.11 -18.08
C PHE A 104 4.16 20.41 -18.47
N HIS A 105 4.85 21.37 -19.11
CA HIS A 105 4.25 22.64 -19.54
C HIS A 105 3.29 22.46 -20.74
N SER A 106 3.54 21.48 -21.62
CA SER A 106 2.72 21.28 -22.83
C SER A 106 1.34 20.67 -22.57
N ALA A 107 1.08 20.11 -21.38
CA ALA A 107 -0.20 19.50 -21.04
C ALA A 107 -1.22 20.48 -20.43
N VAL A 108 -0.77 21.65 -19.95
CA VAL A 108 -1.63 22.61 -19.23
C VAL A 108 -1.89 23.90 -20.04
N GLY A 109 -1.08 24.22 -21.06
CA GLY A 109 -1.24 25.44 -21.87
C GLY A 109 -2.28 25.39 -23.00
N GLY A 110 -3.01 24.29 -23.19
CA GLY A 110 -3.87 24.07 -24.36
C GLY A 110 -5.37 24.33 -24.16
N ALA A 111 -5.85 24.54 -22.94
CA ALA A 111 -7.28 24.61 -22.63
C ALA A 111 -7.63 25.86 -21.80
N GLY A 112 -7.87 26.97 -22.48
CA GLY A 112 -8.44 28.18 -21.89
C GLY A 112 -7.67 29.44 -22.26
N LEU A 113 -8.40 30.46 -22.74
CA LEU A 113 -7.92 31.77 -23.21
C LEU A 113 -7.75 31.90 -24.74
N ARG A 114 -8.78 31.51 -25.50
CA ARG A 114 -9.22 32.33 -26.63
C ARG A 114 -10.59 32.93 -26.30
N HIS A 115 -10.77 34.18 -26.72
CA HIS A 115 -11.98 35.00 -26.63
C HIS A 115 -12.29 35.69 -25.28
N HIS A 116 -11.62 36.82 -25.07
CA HIS A 116 -12.33 38.05 -24.63
C HIS A 116 -11.56 39.30 -25.07
N SER A 117 -11.46 39.53 -26.39
CA SER A 117 -11.13 40.84 -26.95
C SER A 117 -12.44 41.59 -27.17
N GLY A 118 -12.77 42.48 -26.23
CA GLY A 118 -13.98 43.29 -26.28
C GLY A 118 -14.08 44.25 -25.10
N VAL A 119 -13.16 45.22 -25.00
CA VAL A 119 -13.22 46.42 -24.13
C VAL A 119 -12.32 47.46 -24.83
N CYS A 120 -12.78 48.40 -25.64
CA CYS A 120 -13.67 49.56 -25.40
C CYS A 120 -13.13 50.56 -24.37
N GLY A 121 -12.86 51.79 -24.84
CA GLY A 121 -12.54 53.00 -24.06
C GLY A 121 -11.20 53.61 -24.52
N ASN A 122 -11.05 54.81 -25.09
CA ASN A 122 -11.92 55.98 -25.31
C ASN A 122 -12.72 56.47 -24.10
N VAL A 123 -12.02 56.93 -23.05
CA VAL A 123 -12.06 58.28 -22.46
C VAL A 123 -10.72 58.50 -21.74
#